data_AF-N9K2G7-F1
#
_entry.id   AF-N9K2G7-F1
#
_cell.length_a   1.000
_cell.length_b   1.000
_cell.length_c   1.000
_cell.angle_alpha   90.00
_cell.angle_beta   90.00
_cell.angle_gamma   90.00
#
_symmetry.space_group_name_H-M   'P 1'
#
loop_
_entity.id
_entity.type
_entity.pdbx_description
1 polymer ?
#
loop_
_entity_poly.entity_id
_entity_poly.type
_entity_poly.pdbx_seq_one_letter_code
_entity_poly.pdbx_strand_id
1 'polypeptide(L)'
;MAGGSQVIINKAGITFITQAKFEAKAGQHLFKNGEKIDSKLPFLPEGTNYNLRYLFTDDEGKPYRNIAYTATYPNGAEVKGITDKEGYSSTFFSSEEKSIKIHLELE
;
A
#
# COMPACT_ATOMS: atom_id res chain seq x y z
N MET A 1 15.08 -42.55 20.32
CA MET A 1 13.82 -41.86 19.97
C MET A 1 14.16 -40.68 19.08
N ALA A 2 13.45 -40.49 17.96
CA ALA A 2 13.77 -39.48 16.95
C ALA A 2 13.23 -38.07 17.27
N GLY A 3 13.18 -37.66 18.55
CA GLY A 3 13.00 -36.25 18.98
C GLY A 3 11.86 -35.42 18.36
N GLY A 4 10.84 -36.03 17.75
CA GLY A 4 9.79 -35.31 17.01
C GLY A 4 10.03 -35.14 15.50
N SER A 5 11.15 -35.65 14.96
CA SER A 5 11.42 -35.67 13.52
C SER A 5 10.70 -36.82 12.82
N GLN A 6 10.24 -36.59 11.59
CA GLN A 6 9.45 -37.53 10.79
C GLN A 6 9.89 -37.53 9.32
N VAL A 7 9.75 -38.68 8.68
CA VAL A 7 9.83 -38.82 7.22
C VAL A 7 8.47 -39.32 6.75
N ILE A 8 7.79 -38.53 5.92
CA ILE A 8 6.47 -38.88 5.37
C ILE A 8 6.66 -39.26 3.91
N ILE A 9 6.16 -40.44 3.53
CA ILE A 9 6.21 -40.97 2.17
C ILE A 9 4.78 -41.24 1.70
N ASN A 10 4.35 -40.58 0.63
CA ASN A 10 3.00 -40.75 0.07
C ASN A 10 2.97 -40.47 -1.45
N LYS A 11 1.77 -40.43 -2.04
CA LYS A 11 1.58 -40.19 -3.49
C LYS A 11 2.17 -38.86 -3.99
N ALA A 12 2.34 -37.86 -3.12
CA ALA A 12 2.93 -36.56 -3.46
C ALA A 12 4.47 -36.54 -3.33
N GLY A 13 5.09 -37.56 -2.73
CA GLY A 13 6.54 -37.69 -2.61
C GLY A 13 7.03 -37.95 -1.19
N ILE A 14 8.22 -37.40 -0.88
CA ILE A 14 8.93 -37.57 0.40
C ILE A 14 9.04 -36.19 1.09
N THR A 15 8.62 -36.10 2.34
CA THR A 15 8.74 -34.89 3.16
C THR A 15 9.52 -35.17 4.45
N PHE A 16 10.49 -34.32 4.75
CA PHE A 16 11.28 -34.37 5.99
C PHE A 16 10.75 -33.30 6.96
N ILE A 17 10.35 -33.70 8.16
CA ILE A 17 9.93 -32.81 9.25
C ILE A 17 10.92 -32.96 10.40
N THR A 18 11.45 -31.85 10.90
CA THR A 18 12.36 -31.82 12.04
C THR A 18 12.11 -30.56 12.87
N GLN A 19 12.20 -30.67 14.19
CA GLN A 19 12.09 -29.51 15.09
C GLN A 19 13.34 -28.63 15.06
N ALA A 20 14.46 -29.17 14.61
CA ALA A 20 15.76 -28.50 14.49
C ALA A 20 16.26 -28.53 13.04
N LYS A 21 17.50 -28.08 12.81
CA LYS A 21 18.14 -28.03 11.49
C LYS A 21 18.09 -29.37 10.75
N PHE A 22 17.68 -29.33 9.48
CA PHE A 22 17.96 -30.39 8.52
C PHE A 22 19.33 -30.16 7.87
N GLU A 23 20.22 -31.14 7.90
CA GLU A 23 21.57 -31.04 7.31
C GLU A 23 21.84 -32.21 6.36
N ALA A 24 22.02 -31.91 5.07
CA ALA A 24 22.37 -32.89 4.03
C ALA A 24 23.83 -32.71 3.60
N LYS A 25 24.68 -33.68 3.91
CA LYS A 25 26.11 -33.65 3.60
C LYS A 25 26.37 -34.38 2.27
N ALA A 26 26.77 -33.65 1.24
CA ALA A 26 27.13 -34.19 -0.07
C ALA A 26 28.25 -33.36 -0.72
N GLY A 27 29.08 -33.98 -1.57
CA GLY A 27 30.14 -33.28 -2.31
C GLY A 27 29.61 -32.32 -3.37
N GLN A 28 28.45 -32.63 -3.96
CA GLN A 28 27.70 -31.73 -4.84
C GLN A 28 26.20 -31.98 -4.68
N HIS A 29 25.42 -30.91 -4.53
CA HIS A 29 23.97 -30.96 -4.60
C HIS A 29 23.53 -30.45 -5.98
N LEU A 30 22.81 -31.28 -6.74
CA LEU A 30 22.24 -30.87 -8.02
C LEU A 30 20.91 -30.16 -7.77
N PHE A 31 20.95 -28.83 -7.66
CA PHE A 31 19.74 -28.03 -7.61
C PHE A 31 19.20 -27.84 -9.04
N LYS A 32 17.90 -28.07 -9.22
CA LYS A 32 17.19 -27.59 -10.42
C LYS A 32 16.94 -26.10 -10.28
N ASN A 33 16.63 -25.42 -11.38
CA ASN A 33 16.27 -24.00 -11.35
C ASN A 33 15.15 -23.75 -10.34
N GLY A 34 15.24 -22.62 -9.62
CA GLY A 34 14.21 -22.20 -8.69
C GLY A 34 12.87 -21.97 -9.39
N GLU A 35 11.78 -22.17 -8.66
CA GLU A 35 10.44 -21.85 -9.14
C GLU A 35 10.26 -20.33 -9.18
N LYS A 36 9.89 -19.78 -10.33
CA LYS A 36 9.54 -18.37 -10.45
C LYS A 36 8.08 -18.21 -10.04
N ILE A 37 7.84 -17.69 -8.85
CA ILE A 37 6.50 -17.30 -8.42
C ILE A 37 6.19 -15.94 -9.07
N ASP A 38 5.18 -15.91 -9.94
CA ASP A 38 4.71 -14.68 -10.56
C ASP A 38 3.99 -13.85 -9.50
N SER A 39 4.71 -12.91 -8.88
CA SER A 39 4.13 -11.96 -7.94
C SER A 39 3.49 -10.82 -8.72
N LYS A 40 2.16 -10.67 -8.60
CA LYS A 40 1.48 -9.45 -9.02
C LYS A 40 1.97 -8.31 -8.11
N LEU A 41 2.92 -7.51 -8.58
CA LEU A 41 3.23 -6.26 -7.91
C LEU A 41 1.97 -5.40 -7.90
N PRO A 42 1.56 -4.85 -6.74
CA PRO A 42 0.51 -3.85 -6.71
C PRO A 42 0.95 -2.65 -7.54
N PHE A 43 -0.02 -2.00 -8.20
CA PHE A 43 0.22 -0.75 -8.91
C PHE A 43 0.71 0.30 -7.91
N LEU A 44 1.98 0.67 -8.01
CA LEU A 44 2.52 1.83 -7.32
C LEU A 44 2.34 3.02 -8.27
N PRO A 45 1.63 4.10 -7.85
CA PRO A 45 1.50 5.28 -8.70
C PRO A 45 2.89 5.86 -8.98
N GLU A 46 3.38 5.69 -10.21
CA GLU A 46 4.62 6.32 -10.65
C GLU A 46 4.42 7.85 -10.75
N GLY A 47 5.41 8.61 -10.26
CA GLY A 47 5.44 10.05 -10.46
C GLY A 47 4.60 10.89 -9.49
N THR A 48 4.17 10.36 -8.34
CA THR A 48 3.51 11.15 -7.29
C THR A 48 4.46 11.38 -6.10
N ASN A 49 5.49 12.21 -6.28
CA ASN A 49 6.42 12.55 -5.21
C ASN A 49 5.80 13.44 -4.13
N TYR A 50 4.71 14.13 -4.46
CA TYR A 50 4.03 15.05 -3.57
C TYR A 50 2.55 14.72 -3.50
N ASN A 51 2.03 14.72 -2.28
CA ASN A 51 0.62 14.59 -2.00
C ASN A 51 0.18 15.70 -1.04
N LEU A 52 -0.99 16.27 -1.29
CA LEU A 52 -1.53 17.35 -0.48
C LEU A 52 -3.00 17.07 -0.18
N ARG A 53 -3.42 17.32 1.07
CA ARG A 53 -4.79 17.12 1.54
C ARG A 53 -5.10 18.22 2.56
N TYR A 54 -6.30 18.78 2.49
CA TYR A 54 -6.77 19.79 3.44
C TYR A 54 -7.75 19.18 4.44
N LEU A 55 -7.67 19.62 5.69
CA LEU A 55 -8.65 19.35 6.73
C LEU A 55 -9.41 20.65 7.02
N PHE A 56 -10.74 20.59 6.93
CA PHE A 56 -11.62 21.72 7.22
C PHE A 56 -12.35 21.49 8.55
N THR A 57 -12.07 22.36 9.51
CA THR A 57 -12.73 22.37 10.83
C THR A 57 -13.13 23.80 11.20
N ASP A 58 -14.14 23.93 12.07
CA ASP A 58 -14.41 25.19 12.76
C ASP A 58 -13.38 25.48 13.86
N ASP A 59 -13.53 26.61 14.55
CA ASP A 59 -12.64 27.05 15.63
C ASP A 59 -12.66 26.12 16.85
N GLU A 60 -13.70 25.28 16.97
CA GLU A 60 -13.86 24.27 18.03
C GLU A 60 -13.33 22.89 17.59
N GLY A 61 -12.79 22.78 16.37
CA GLY A 61 -12.25 21.54 15.81
C GLY A 61 -13.30 20.58 15.25
N LYS A 62 -14.56 21.00 15.12
CA LYS A 62 -15.61 20.19 14.51
C LYS A 62 -15.44 20.19 12.99
N PRO A 63 -15.46 19.01 12.33
CA PRO A 63 -15.20 18.92 10.91
C PRO A 63 -16.36 19.45 10.06
N TYR A 64 -16.02 20.22 9.02
CA TYR A 64 -16.92 20.59 7.93
C TYR A 64 -17.12 19.39 7.01
N ARG A 65 -18.07 18.55 7.37
CA ARG A 65 -18.38 17.27 6.71
C ARG A 65 -19.38 17.43 5.56
N ASN A 66 -19.12 16.76 4.44
CA ASN A 66 -19.96 16.78 3.23
C ASN A 66 -20.21 18.19 2.67
N ILE A 67 -19.22 19.08 2.77
CA ILE A 67 -19.30 20.44 2.23
C ILE A 67 -18.58 20.48 0.88
N ALA A 68 -19.18 21.15 -0.10
CA ALA A 68 -18.58 21.33 -1.40
C ALA A 68 -17.35 22.24 -1.32
N TYR A 69 -16.33 21.96 -2.12
CA TYR A 69 -15.17 22.81 -2.26
C TYR A 69 -14.71 22.90 -3.71
N THR A 70 -14.06 24.01 -4.04
CA THR A 70 -13.35 24.21 -5.30
C THR A 70 -11.86 24.37 -5.04
N ALA A 71 -11.04 23.55 -5.68
CA ALA A 71 -9.58 23.57 -5.61
C ALA A 71 -8.99 24.06 -6.92
N THR A 72 -8.20 25.14 -6.87
CA THR A 72 -7.57 25.78 -8.03
C THR A 72 -6.07 25.52 -8.01
N TYR A 73 -5.57 24.91 -9.08
CA TYR A 73 -4.15 24.65 -9.32
C TYR A 73 -3.42 25.93 -9.78
N PRO A 74 -2.07 25.99 -9.66
CA PRO A 74 -1.28 27.13 -10.14
C PRO A 74 -1.47 27.45 -11.63
N ASN A 75 -1.82 26.46 -12.45
CA ASN A 75 -2.09 26.63 -13.88
C ASN A 75 -3.52 27.13 -14.18
N GLY A 76 -4.32 27.42 -13.16
CA GLY A 76 -5.72 27.85 -13.30
C GLY A 76 -6.72 26.72 -13.50
N ALA A 77 -6.28 25.45 -13.52
CA ALA A 77 -7.21 24.32 -13.55
C ALA A 77 -7.99 24.24 -12.22
N GLU A 78 -9.28 23.97 -12.29
CA GLU A 78 -10.16 23.85 -11.13
C GLU A 78 -10.70 22.43 -10.98
N VAL A 79 -10.75 21.95 -9.74
CA VAL A 79 -11.33 20.66 -9.37
C VAL A 79 -12.35 20.89 -8.26
N LYS A 80 -13.57 20.43 -8.49
CA LYS A 80 -14.63 20.44 -7.49
C LYS A 80 -14.65 19.12 -6.73
N GLY A 81 -14.93 19.18 -5.44
CA GLY A 81 -15.06 18.01 -4.59
C GLY A 81 -15.96 18.25 -3.41
N ILE A 82 -16.14 17.22 -2.60
CA ILE A 82 -16.92 17.25 -1.36
C ILE A 82 -16.03 16.71 -0.24
N THR A 83 -16.02 17.38 0.92
CA THR A 83 -15.26 16.91 2.07
C THR A 83 -15.84 15.62 2.64
N ASP A 84 -14.99 14.75 3.17
CA ASP A 84 -15.44 13.51 3.79
C ASP A 84 -16.07 13.72 5.19
N LYS A 85 -16.43 12.63 5.85
CA LYS A 85 -17.06 12.65 7.19
C LYS A 85 -16.18 13.26 8.28
N GLU A 86 -14.86 13.26 8.06
CA GLU A 86 -13.86 13.82 8.96
C GLU A 86 -13.43 15.24 8.52
N GLY A 87 -14.05 15.80 7.47
CA GLY A 87 -13.80 17.16 7.00
C GLY A 87 -12.60 17.28 6.05
N TYR A 88 -12.07 16.17 5.54
CA TYR A 88 -10.94 16.23 4.62
C TYR A 88 -11.35 16.41 3.16
N SER A 89 -10.52 17.11 2.39
CA SER A 89 -10.57 17.09 0.92
C SER A 89 -10.12 15.73 0.36
N SER A 90 -10.36 15.53 -0.94
CA SER A 90 -9.63 14.52 -1.71
C SER A 90 -8.12 14.77 -1.66
N THR A 91 -7.32 13.71 -1.83
CA THR A 91 -5.86 13.83 -1.93
C THR A 91 -5.46 14.27 -3.33
N PHE A 92 -4.72 15.37 -3.40
CA PHE A 92 -4.13 15.86 -4.64
C PHE A 92 -2.74 15.28 -4.79
N PHE A 93 -2.49 14.57 -5.88
CA PHE A 93 -1.19 13.99 -6.21
C PHE A 93 -0.50 14.82 -7.30
N SER A 94 0.82 15.02 -7.17
CA SER A 94 1.63 15.76 -8.13
C SER A 94 3.05 15.22 -8.18
N SER A 95 3.69 15.36 -9.35
CA SER A 95 5.11 15.06 -9.53
C SER A 95 6.04 16.14 -8.98
N GLU A 96 5.51 17.35 -8.82
CA GLU A 96 6.21 18.55 -8.35
C GLU A 96 5.46 19.20 -7.18
N GLU A 97 6.17 19.94 -6.34
CA GLU A 97 5.58 20.75 -5.28
C GLU A 97 4.68 21.85 -5.89
N LYS A 98 3.38 21.82 -5.56
CA LYS A 98 2.39 22.77 -6.07
C LYS A 98 1.57 23.33 -4.93
N SER A 99 1.42 24.66 -4.92
CA SER A 99 0.49 25.35 -4.04
C SER A 99 -0.92 25.31 -4.65
N ILE A 100 -1.82 24.54 -4.04
CA ILE A 100 -3.23 24.51 -4.42
C ILE A 100 -3.97 25.54 -3.58
N LYS A 101 -4.84 26.34 -4.19
CA LYS A 101 -5.78 27.17 -3.44
C LYS A 101 -7.08 26.40 -3.31
N ILE A 102 -7.63 26.35 -2.11
CA ILE A 102 -8.91 25.66 -1.87
C ILE A 102 -9.90 26.61 -1.25
N HIS A 103 -11.12 26.60 -1.77
CA HIS A 103 -12.24 27.40 -1.29
C HIS A 103 -13.37 26.47 -0.88
N LEU A 104 -13.77 26.55 0.39
CA LEU A 104 -14.89 25.81 0.94
C LEU A 104 -16.18 26.60 0.70
N GLU A 105 -17.17 25.99 0.06
CA GLU A 105 -18.45 26.62 -0.28
C GLU A 105 -19.39 26.50 0.93
N LEU A 106 -19.22 27.42 1.89
CA LEU A 106 -20.12 27.57 3.04
C LEU A 106 -21.28 28.50 2.62
N GLU A 107 -22.51 28.06 2.84
CA GLU A 107 -23.73 28.89 2.71
C GLU A 107 -23.86 29.91 3.86
#